data_AF-K2BGM6-F1
#
_entry.id   AF-K2BGM6-F1
#
_cell.length_a   1.000
_cell.length_b   1.000
_cell.length_c   1.000
_cell.angle_alpha   90.00
_cell.angle_beta   90.00
_cell.angle_gamma   90.00
#
_symmetry.space_group_name_H-M   'P 1'
#
loop_
_entity.id
_entity.type
_entity.pdbx_description
1 polymer ?
#
loop_
_entity_poly.entity_id
_entity_poly.type
_entity_poly.pdbx_seq_one_letter_code
_entity_poly.pdbx_strand_id
1 'polypeptide(L)'
;RSCFLAKNSYFHSIAIDKMTEICYSDPVFNISRVPRDWTLFGHAPERPGKHNACMLTKRKKQNVIKKYQTHEGDTGSSQVQIAILTTEIDELVGHLKKHHKDHSSRRGLLRKVGERRRLLRYLKKEDAKSYDTLVIDLKLKQAKKLSKPSQKEEIVDEIEDEPEISAT
;
A
#
# COMPACT_ATOMS: atom_id res chain seq x y z
N ARG A 1 -31.23 7.07 -62.52
CA ARG A 1 -32.25 6.39 -61.71
C ARG A 1 -31.51 5.68 -60.56
N SER A 2 -30.90 6.42 -59.63
CA SER A 2 -31.45 6.92 -58.36
C SER A 2 -32.22 5.89 -57.52
N CYS A 3 -31.80 5.83 -56.26
CA CYS A 3 -32.42 5.19 -55.09
C CYS A 3 -32.19 3.70 -54.88
N PHE A 4 -31.04 3.34 -54.30
CA PHE A 4 -31.00 2.34 -53.22
C PHE A 4 -29.80 2.55 -52.27
N LEU A 5 -29.61 3.80 -51.84
CA LEU A 5 -28.71 4.17 -50.73
C LEU A 5 -29.53 4.97 -49.73
N ALA A 6 -30.21 4.29 -48.81
CA ALA A 6 -30.64 4.81 -47.51
C ALA A 6 -31.57 3.78 -46.86
N LYS A 7 -31.01 2.92 -46.00
CA LYS A 7 -31.68 2.24 -44.87
C LYS A 7 -30.69 1.26 -44.22
N ASN A 8 -29.59 1.78 -43.68
CA ASN A 8 -28.79 1.00 -42.73
C ASN A 8 -28.15 1.84 -41.60
N SER A 9 -28.65 3.06 -41.34
CA SER A 9 -28.15 3.93 -40.27
C SER A 9 -29.17 4.24 -39.16
N TYR A 10 -30.41 3.72 -39.24
CA TYR A 10 -31.46 4.05 -38.26
C TYR A 10 -31.80 2.93 -37.27
N PHE A 11 -31.34 1.69 -37.49
CA PHE A 11 -31.55 0.60 -36.52
C PHE A 11 -30.47 0.51 -35.43
N HIS A 12 -29.32 1.18 -35.62
CA HIS A 12 -28.24 1.22 -34.62
C HIS A 12 -28.40 2.33 -33.58
N SER A 13 -29.23 3.35 -33.83
CA SER A 13 -29.37 4.49 -32.91
C SER A 13 -30.43 4.27 -31.83
N ILE A 14 -31.42 3.40 -32.03
CA ILE A 14 -32.51 3.16 -31.04
C ILE A 14 -32.08 2.16 -29.95
N ALA A 15 -31.09 1.31 -30.21
CA ALA A 15 -30.61 0.32 -29.23
C ALA A 15 -29.67 0.93 -28.17
N ILE A 16 -29.03 2.06 -28.46
CA ILE A 16 -28.12 2.73 -27.52
C ILE A 16 -28.91 3.52 -26.46
N ASP A 17 -30.04 4.14 -26.82
CA ASP A 17 -30.81 4.99 -25.90
C ASP A 17 -31.73 4.22 -24.92
N LYS A 18 -32.09 2.95 -25.19
CA LYS A 18 -32.86 2.13 -24.22
C LYS A 18 -31.99 1.35 -23.23
N MET A 19 -30.67 1.24 -23.48
CA MET A 19 -29.74 0.56 -22.58
C MET A 19 -29.35 1.46 -21.39
N THR A 20 -29.46 2.78 -21.54
CA THR A 20 -29.13 3.76 -20.50
C THR A 20 -30.23 3.96 -19.44
N GLU A 21 -31.49 3.61 -19.72
CA GLU A 21 -32.58 3.75 -18.74
C GLU A 21 -32.71 2.58 -17.76
N ILE A 22 -32.21 1.38 -18.07
CA ILE A 22 -32.32 0.22 -17.15
C ILE A 22 -31.21 0.23 -16.08
N CYS A 23 -30.08 0.90 -16.32
CA CYS A 23 -28.94 0.86 -15.41
C CYS A 23 -28.96 1.90 -14.29
N TYR A 24 -29.97 2.78 -14.20
CA TYR A 24 -30.00 3.87 -13.21
C TYR A 24 -31.02 3.71 -12.07
N SER A 25 -31.61 2.52 -11.89
CA SER A 25 -32.62 2.32 -10.81
C SER A 25 -32.45 1.07 -9.93
N ASP A 26 -31.35 0.29 -10.02
CA ASP A 26 -31.17 -0.89 -9.16
C ASP A 26 -29.82 -0.88 -8.40
N PRO A 27 -29.81 -0.68 -7.05
CA PRO A 27 -28.59 -0.57 -6.26
C PRO A 27 -27.97 -1.91 -5.81
N VAL A 28 -28.38 -3.04 -6.40
CA VAL A 28 -27.86 -4.37 -6.01
C VAL A 28 -27.57 -5.22 -7.26
N PHE A 29 -26.49 -4.91 -7.96
CA PHE A 29 -26.06 -5.68 -9.13
C PHE A 29 -25.52 -7.06 -8.70
N ASN A 30 -26.35 -8.10 -8.82
CA ASN A 30 -26.00 -9.49 -8.58
C ASN A 30 -25.37 -10.10 -9.85
N ILE A 31 -24.10 -10.53 -9.76
CA ILE A 31 -23.26 -11.04 -10.87
C ILE A 31 -23.82 -12.34 -11.51
N SER A 32 -24.85 -12.95 -10.93
CA SER A 32 -25.38 -14.26 -11.35
C SER A 32 -26.38 -14.22 -12.52
N ARG A 33 -26.68 -13.07 -13.11
CA ARG A 33 -27.66 -12.93 -14.21
C ARG A 33 -27.08 -12.38 -15.52
N VAL A 34 -25.81 -12.66 -15.81
CA VAL A 34 -25.23 -12.41 -17.14
C VAL A 34 -25.70 -13.52 -18.09
N PRO A 35 -26.37 -13.19 -19.21
CA PRO A 35 -26.76 -14.18 -20.21
C PRO A 35 -25.54 -14.94 -20.74
N ARG A 36 -25.65 -16.26 -20.84
CA ARG A 36 -24.59 -17.20 -21.22
C ARG A 36 -24.34 -17.23 -22.74
N ASP A 37 -24.44 -16.08 -23.40
CA ASP A 37 -24.32 -15.92 -24.87
C ASP A 37 -23.47 -14.69 -25.24
N TRP A 38 -22.40 -14.43 -24.48
CA TRP A 38 -21.44 -13.37 -24.80
C TRP A 38 -20.16 -13.91 -25.46
N THR A 39 -20.17 -15.15 -25.95
CA THR A 39 -19.02 -15.79 -26.63
C THR A 39 -19.09 -15.69 -28.16
N LEU A 40 -20.10 -15.04 -28.75
CA LEU A 40 -20.27 -14.92 -30.20
C LEU A 40 -19.80 -13.58 -30.81
N PHE A 41 -19.46 -12.58 -30.00
CA PHE A 41 -18.76 -11.38 -30.46
C PHE A 41 -17.32 -11.43 -29.95
N GLY A 42 -16.44 -12.00 -30.79
CA GLY A 42 -15.05 -12.34 -30.48
C GLY A 42 -14.08 -11.18 -30.25
N HIS A 43 -14.45 -10.13 -29.51
CA HIS A 43 -13.52 -9.19 -28.91
C HIS A 43 -14.08 -8.76 -27.55
N ALA A 44 -13.52 -9.31 -26.47
CA ALA A 44 -13.74 -8.74 -25.14
C ALA A 44 -13.29 -7.27 -25.19
N PRO A 45 -14.11 -6.30 -24.72
CA PRO A 45 -13.68 -4.91 -24.68
C PRO A 45 -12.43 -4.84 -23.83
N GLU A 46 -11.33 -4.34 -24.42
CA GLU A 46 -10.10 -4.07 -23.69
C GLU A 46 -10.49 -3.26 -22.45
N ARG A 47 -10.25 -3.83 -21.25
CA ARG A 47 -10.49 -3.09 -20.01
C ARG A 47 -9.67 -1.81 -20.14
N PRO A 48 -10.26 -0.61 -20.06
CA PRO A 48 -9.48 0.63 -20.14
C PRO A 48 -8.38 0.52 -19.10
N GLY A 49 -7.14 0.43 -19.59
CA GLY A 49 -6.00 0.07 -18.79
C GLY A 49 -5.95 0.99 -17.58
N LYS A 50 -5.94 0.39 -16.37
CA LYS A 50 -5.82 1.07 -15.07
C LYS A 50 -4.92 2.29 -15.23
N HIS A 51 -5.52 3.47 -15.39
CA HIS A 51 -4.76 4.70 -15.51
C HIS A 51 -3.91 4.79 -14.26
N ASN A 52 -2.60 4.91 -14.47
CA ASN A 52 -1.55 4.70 -13.48
C ASN A 52 -1.90 5.43 -12.18
N ALA A 53 -2.47 4.70 -11.20
CA ALA A 53 -2.85 5.22 -9.89
C ALA A 53 -1.62 5.42 -8.99
N CYS A 54 -0.51 5.82 -9.61
CA CYS A 54 0.67 6.19 -8.88
C CYS A 54 0.83 7.71 -8.88
N MET A 55 0.65 8.27 -7.70
CA MET A 55 0.93 9.67 -7.37
C MET A 55 2.40 10.07 -7.66
N LEU A 56 3.34 9.12 -7.63
CA LEU A 56 4.75 9.40 -7.88
C LEU A 56 5.07 9.43 -9.38
N THR A 57 5.76 10.49 -9.84
CA THR A 57 6.24 10.56 -11.21
C THR A 57 7.26 9.45 -11.50
N LYS A 58 7.26 8.91 -12.72
CA LYS A 58 8.15 7.81 -13.14
C LYS A 58 9.63 8.13 -12.86
N ARG A 59 10.04 9.38 -13.09
CA ARG A 59 11.41 9.86 -12.85
C ARG A 59 11.79 9.79 -11.36
N LYS A 60 10.90 10.25 -10.46
CA LYS A 60 11.15 10.16 -9.01
C LYS A 60 11.32 8.72 -8.56
N LYS A 61 10.49 7.80 -9.07
CA LYS A 61 10.60 6.36 -8.73
C LYS A 61 11.95 5.79 -9.13
N GLN A 62 12.37 6.03 -10.37
CA GLN A 62 13.64 5.55 -10.88
C GLN A 62 14.83 6.08 -10.07
N ASN A 63 14.78 7.34 -9.66
CA ASN A 63 15.82 7.93 -8.81
C ASN A 63 15.89 7.27 -7.43
N VAL A 64 14.74 6.89 -6.85
CA VAL A 64 14.69 6.19 -5.56
C VAL A 64 15.23 4.76 -5.72
N ILE A 65 14.82 4.05 -6.78
CA ILE A 65 15.30 2.69 -7.07
C ILE A 65 16.82 2.67 -7.19
N LYS A 66 17.40 3.56 -8.01
CA LYS A 66 18.85 3.65 -8.21
C LYS A 66 19.65 3.90 -6.93
N LYS A 67 19.07 4.55 -5.93
CA LYS A 67 19.74 4.86 -4.66
C LYS A 67 19.81 3.69 -3.69
N TYR A 68 18.77 2.85 -3.69
CA TYR A 68 18.60 1.79 -2.68
C TYR A 68 18.68 0.37 -3.28
N GLN A 69 18.96 0.24 -4.57
CA GLN A 69 19.17 -1.05 -5.24
C GLN A 69 20.45 -1.73 -4.69
N THR A 70 20.36 -3.03 -4.41
CA THR A 70 21.53 -3.83 -4.02
C THR A 70 22.32 -4.30 -5.24
N HIS A 71 21.61 -4.56 -6.34
CA HIS A 71 22.17 -5.01 -7.62
C HIS A 71 21.60 -4.19 -8.77
N GLU A 72 22.29 -4.21 -9.90
CA GLU A 72 21.82 -3.54 -11.11
C GLU A 72 20.51 -4.19 -11.61
N GLY A 73 19.42 -3.42 -11.62
CA GLY A 73 18.10 -3.90 -12.05
C GLY A 73 17.21 -4.45 -10.93
N ASP A 74 17.66 -4.41 -9.68
CA ASP A 74 16.83 -4.83 -8.55
C ASP A 74 15.70 -3.83 -8.31
N THR A 75 14.47 -4.32 -8.46
CA THR A 75 13.22 -3.57 -8.23
C THR A 75 12.38 -4.17 -7.09
N GLY A 76 12.76 -5.36 -6.63
CA GLY A 76 11.95 -6.21 -5.77
C GLY A 76 12.46 -6.33 -4.34
N SER A 77 13.69 -5.90 -4.06
CA SER A 77 14.21 -5.95 -2.69
C SER A 77 13.39 -5.14 -1.69
N SER A 78 13.43 -5.61 -0.44
CA SER A 78 12.71 -4.96 0.66
C SER A 78 13.20 -3.52 0.87
N GLN A 79 14.49 -3.27 0.66
CA GLN A 79 15.14 -1.96 0.70
C GLN A 79 14.47 -0.98 -0.27
N VAL A 80 14.40 -1.36 -1.55
CA VAL A 80 13.83 -0.54 -2.62
C VAL A 80 12.33 -0.29 -2.38
N GLN A 81 11.58 -1.33 -2.01
CA GLN A 81 10.15 -1.20 -1.72
C GLN A 81 9.87 -0.25 -0.54
N ILE A 82 10.63 -0.35 0.55
CA ILE A 82 10.49 0.55 1.73
C ILE A 82 10.77 2.00 1.33
N ALA A 83 11.79 2.24 0.51
CA ALA A 83 12.14 3.57 0.04
C ALA A 83 11.02 4.17 -0.83
N ILE A 84 10.46 3.38 -1.76
CA ILE A 84 9.31 3.81 -2.59
C ILE A 84 8.10 4.14 -1.71
N LEU A 85 7.71 3.23 -0.82
CA LEU A 85 6.57 3.44 0.08
C LEU A 85 6.74 4.69 0.95
N THR A 86 7.96 4.97 1.40
CA THR A 86 8.25 6.16 2.21
C THR A 86 8.01 7.43 1.40
N THR A 87 8.52 7.51 0.17
CA THR A 87 8.27 8.67 -0.69
C THR A 87 6.79 8.87 -1.00
N GLU A 88 6.06 7.79 -1.23
CA GLU A 88 4.61 7.86 -1.48
C GLU A 88 3.82 8.29 -0.23
N ILE A 89 4.26 7.88 0.96
CA ILE A 89 3.66 8.31 2.24
C ILE A 89 3.85 9.82 2.42
N ASP A 90 5.05 10.35 2.16
CA ASP A 90 5.35 11.77 2.34
C ASP A 90 4.49 12.65 1.42
N GLU A 91 4.32 12.25 0.15
CA GLU A 91 3.44 12.94 -0.79
C GLU A 91 1.96 12.87 -0.38
N LEU A 92 1.47 11.69 0.06
CA LEU A 92 0.10 11.52 0.53
C LEU A 92 -0.20 12.32 1.80
N VAL A 93 0.75 12.39 2.73
CA VAL A 93 0.63 13.23 3.93
C VAL A 93 0.53 14.70 3.53
N GLY A 94 1.32 15.16 2.56
CA GLY A 94 1.21 16.51 1.99
C GLY A 94 -0.17 16.79 1.38
N HIS A 95 -0.73 15.83 0.66
CA HIS A 95 -2.08 15.93 0.08
C HIS A 95 -3.18 15.99 1.16
N LEU A 96 -3.11 15.13 2.17
CA LEU A 96 -4.11 15.07 3.26
C LEU A 96 -4.07 16.29 4.19
N LYS A 97 -2.91 16.97 4.28
CA LYS A 97 -2.81 18.27 4.97
C LYS A 97 -3.59 19.37 4.27
N LYS A 98 -3.76 19.29 2.95
CA LYS A 98 -4.60 20.23 2.18
C LYS A 98 -6.07 19.78 2.14
N HIS A 99 -6.29 18.47 2.09
CA HIS A 99 -7.63 17.87 1.95
C HIS A 99 -7.98 16.98 3.14
N HIS A 100 -8.37 17.61 4.25
CA HIS A 100 -8.66 16.88 5.50
C HIS A 100 -9.87 15.94 5.43
N LYS A 101 -10.83 16.22 4.53
CA LYS A 101 -12.08 15.46 4.39
C LYS A 101 -11.97 14.21 3.52
N ASP A 102 -10.83 13.96 2.87
CA ASP A 102 -10.64 12.74 2.07
C ASP A 102 -10.33 11.53 2.96
N HIS A 103 -11.38 10.78 3.29
CA HIS A 103 -11.29 9.57 4.09
C HIS A 103 -10.73 8.36 3.31
N SER A 104 -10.92 8.32 1.99
CA SER A 104 -10.44 7.22 1.14
C SER A 104 -8.92 7.24 1.03
N SER A 105 -8.34 8.42 0.79
CA SER A 105 -6.88 8.61 0.77
C SER A 105 -6.26 8.34 2.15
N ARG A 106 -6.93 8.71 3.24
CA ARG A 106 -6.47 8.39 4.61
C ARG A 106 -6.43 6.87 4.86
N ARG A 107 -7.44 6.13 4.41
CA ARG A 107 -7.42 4.65 4.46
C ARG A 107 -6.26 4.08 3.64
N GLY A 108 -6.03 4.62 2.44
CA GLY A 108 -4.89 4.27 1.60
C GLY A 108 -3.54 4.51 2.28
N LEU A 109 -3.39 5.65 2.95
CA LEU A 109 -2.20 5.97 3.74
C LEU A 109 -1.93 4.94 4.84
N LEU A 110 -2.96 4.59 5.62
CA LEU A 110 -2.81 3.60 6.70
C LEU A 110 -2.39 2.22 6.17
N ARG A 111 -2.91 1.81 5.00
CA ARG A 111 -2.48 0.57 4.32
C ARG A 111 -1.00 0.61 3.97
N LYS A 112 -0.51 1.69 3.35
CA LYS A 112 0.91 1.86 3.00
C LYS A 112 1.82 1.86 4.23
N VAL A 113 1.41 2.52 5.31
CA VAL A 113 2.16 2.52 6.59
C VAL A 113 2.24 1.10 7.17
N GLY A 114 1.14 0.34 7.10
CA GLY A 114 1.11 -1.06 7.54
C GLY A 114 2.03 -1.97 6.73
N GLU A 115 2.02 -1.81 5.40
CA GLU A 115 2.89 -2.54 4.47
C GLU A 115 4.36 -2.24 4.73
N ARG A 116 4.74 -0.96 4.83
CA ARG A 116 6.11 -0.55 5.17
C ARG A 116 6.57 -1.15 6.51
N ARG A 117 5.69 -1.17 7.53
CA ARG A 117 6.00 -1.80 8.82
C ARG A 117 6.21 -3.31 8.70
N ARG A 118 5.48 -4.00 7.81
CA ARG A 118 5.68 -5.44 7.55
C ARG A 118 7.04 -5.69 6.90
N LEU A 119 7.40 -4.92 5.88
CA LEU A 119 8.70 -5.03 5.19
C LEU A 119 9.87 -4.74 6.13
N LEU A 120 9.76 -3.71 6.97
CA LEU A 120 10.78 -3.41 7.98
C LEU A 120 10.98 -4.55 8.98
N ARG A 121 9.90 -5.22 9.41
CA ARG A 121 9.99 -6.40 10.28
C ARG A 121 10.62 -7.60 9.58
N TYR A 122 10.37 -7.76 8.28
CA TYR A 122 10.98 -8.82 7.48
C TYR A 122 12.48 -8.58 7.33
N LEU A 123 12.87 -7.37 6.90
CA LEU A 123 14.27 -7.00 6.71
C LEU A 123 15.07 -7.07 8.01
N LYS A 124 14.47 -6.73 9.17
CA LYS A 124 15.10 -6.92 10.48
C LYS A 124 15.38 -8.40 10.83
N LYS A 125 14.59 -9.34 10.32
CA LYS A 125 14.77 -10.78 10.58
C LYS A 125 15.84 -11.39 9.68
N GLU A 126 15.87 -10.99 8.41
CA GLU A 126 16.85 -11.46 7.44
C GLU A 126 18.22 -10.79 7.68
N ASP A 127 18.27 -9.45 7.66
CA ASP A 127 19.50 -8.67 7.67
C ASP A 127 19.43 -7.49 8.64
N ALA A 128 19.88 -7.70 9.88
CA ALA A 128 19.90 -6.66 10.90
C ALA A 128 20.78 -5.44 10.51
N LYS A 129 21.91 -5.66 9.82
CA LYS A 129 22.82 -4.58 9.40
C LYS A 129 22.16 -3.65 8.37
N SER A 130 21.55 -4.23 7.33
CA SER A 130 20.81 -3.50 6.30
C SER A 130 19.60 -2.77 6.89
N TYR A 131 19.02 -3.29 7.97
CA TYR A 131 17.93 -2.64 8.67
C TYR A 131 18.38 -1.35 9.36
N ASP A 132 19.48 -1.40 10.09
CA ASP A 132 19.98 -0.25 10.84
C ASP A 132 20.40 0.88 9.90
N THR A 133 21.07 0.58 8.79
CA THR A 133 21.46 1.57 7.78
C THR A 133 20.23 2.25 7.16
N LEU A 134 19.24 1.47 6.72
CA LEU A 134 18.01 2.02 6.15
C LEU A 134 17.21 2.89 7.13
N VAL A 135 17.17 2.51 8.41
CA VAL A 135 16.46 3.27 9.44
C VAL A 135 17.11 4.63 9.67
N ILE A 136 18.45 4.70 9.62
CA ILE A 136 19.21 5.94 9.73
C ILE A 136 18.93 6.83 8.51
N ASP A 137 19.03 6.28 7.30
CA ASP A 137 18.84 7.02 6.05
C ASP A 137 17.44 7.63 5.93
N LEU A 138 16.42 6.83 6.26
CA LEU A 138 15.01 7.23 6.17
C LEU A 138 14.49 7.93 7.44
N LYS A 139 15.34 8.09 8.46
CA LYS A 139 15.01 8.72 9.77
C LYS A 139 13.73 8.16 10.40
N LEU A 140 13.53 6.84 10.31
CA LEU A 140 12.30 6.20 10.77
C LEU A 140 12.34 5.94 12.27
N LYS A 141 11.42 6.54 13.03
CA LYS A 141 11.31 6.29 14.48
C LYS A 141 10.64 4.94 14.74
N GLN A 142 11.33 4.06 15.46
CA GLN A 142 10.73 2.83 15.98
C GLN A 142 9.97 3.15 17.28
N ALA A 143 8.78 2.55 17.42
CA ALA A 143 8.19 2.44 18.75
C ALA A 143 9.08 1.46 19.54
N LYS A 144 9.89 1.97 20.47
CA LYS A 144 10.51 1.12 21.50
C LYS A 144 9.37 0.32 22.10
N LYS A 145 9.46 -1.02 22.05
CA LYS A 145 8.66 -1.80 22.99
C LYS A 145 9.08 -1.27 24.37
N LEU A 146 8.13 -0.76 25.14
CA LEU A 146 8.30 -0.65 26.58
C LEU A 146 8.73 -2.06 27.01
N SER A 147 10.03 -2.23 27.29
CA SER A 147 10.53 -3.44 27.92
C SER A 147 9.76 -3.55 29.22
N LYS A 148 8.83 -4.49 29.32
CA LYS A 148 8.40 -4.92 30.65
C LYS A 148 9.66 -5.49 31.30
N PRO A 149 10.12 -4.96 32.44
CA PRO A 149 11.19 -5.61 33.17
C PRO A 149 10.64 -6.96 33.65
N SER A 150 11.28 -8.03 33.23
CA SER A 150 10.97 -9.41 33.63
C SER A 150 12.27 -10.20 33.49
N GLN A 151 12.92 -10.78 34.50
CA GLN A 151 12.72 -10.99 35.94
C GLN A 151 14.12 -11.35 36.55
N LYS A 152 14.24 -11.39 37.89
CA LYS A 152 15.22 -12.16 38.70
C LYS A 152 16.72 -11.84 38.56
N GLU A 153 17.25 -11.17 39.58
CA GLU A 153 18.43 -11.65 40.32
C GLU A 153 17.97 -11.83 41.77
N GLU A 154 17.56 -13.05 42.10
CA GLU A 154 17.78 -13.58 43.45
C GLU A 154 19.29 -13.74 43.56
N ILE A 155 19.93 -12.87 44.34
CA ILE A 155 21.13 -13.24 45.08
C ILE A 155 20.76 -13.01 46.53
N VAL A 156 20.18 -14.06 47.10
CA VAL A 156 20.20 -14.29 48.54
C VAL A 156 21.62 -14.74 48.83
N ASP A 157 22.48 -13.81 49.24
CA ASP A 157 23.70 -14.16 49.96
C ASP A 157 23.47 -13.78 51.42
N GLU A 158 23.21 -14.85 52.15
CA GLU A 158 23.31 -15.01 53.59
C GLU A 158 24.77 -14.74 54.03
N ILE A 159 24.94 -14.38 55.32
CA ILE A 159 26.21 -14.35 56.10
C ILE A 159 27.06 -13.07 55.82
N GLU A 160 27.45 -12.21 56.78
CA GLU A 160 28.07 -12.44 58.08
C GLU A 160 27.57 -11.50 59.19
N ASP A 161 27.42 -12.12 60.36
CA ASP A 161 27.20 -11.55 61.68
C ASP A 161 28.37 -10.66 62.18
N GLU A 162 28.05 -9.92 63.24
CA GLU A 162 28.91 -9.27 64.25
C GLU A 162 29.31 -7.79 64.02
N PRO A 163 29.61 -7.03 65.10
CA PRO A 163 28.92 -6.95 66.38
C PRO A 163 28.60 -5.50 66.79
N GLU A 164 27.66 -5.38 67.74
CA GLU A 164 27.33 -4.17 68.49
C GLU A 164 28.58 -3.48 69.07
N ILE A 165 28.72 -2.17 68.81
CA ILE A 165 29.70 -1.33 69.50
C ILE A 165 29.08 -0.93 70.84
N SER A 166 29.55 -1.56 71.91
CA SER A 166 29.26 -1.15 73.29
C SER A 166 29.95 0.19 73.59
N ALA A 167 29.15 1.25 73.75
CA ALA A 167 29.64 2.51 74.27
C ALA A 167 29.78 2.39 75.79
N THR A 168 31.02 2.59 76.27
CA THR A 168 31.41 2.71 77.68
C THR A 168 31.22 4.13 78.17
#